data_AF-A0A5B3GNY8-F1
#
_entry.id   AF-A0A5B3GNY8-F1
#
_cell.length_a   1.000
_cell.length_b   1.000
_cell.length_c   1.000
_cell.angle_alpha   90.00
_cell.angle_beta   90.00
_cell.angle_gamma   90.00
#
_symmetry.space_group_name_H-M   'P 1'
#
loop_
_entity.id
_entity.type
_entity.pdbx_description
1 polymer ?
#
loop_
_entity_poly.entity_id
_entity_poly.type
_entity_poly.pdbx_seq_one_letter_code
_entity_poly.pdbx_strand_id
1 'polypeptide(L)'
;MDRNKICEAMYALPGGVVVKRRKSQLRAAVLFIAGVALVVVNNMYGAELTNNMRSAIVFIGGLLILSGMVMAAIQLFGSGGVPFHKDKHCYLVFEELYFDRGVRADVVQSVEDGAVDRLLGLARANVPALTVALYRTPDNSFAAMQAFEYADLEYKPLTRLNIVDKA
;
A
#
# COMPACT_ATOMS: atom_id res chain seq x y z
N MET A 1 -3.06 -11.43 -11.73
CA MET A 1 -2.11 -10.31 -11.72
C MET A 1 -1.08 -10.56 -10.63
N ASP A 2 0.21 -10.69 -10.98
CA ASP A 2 1.25 -11.05 -10.01
C ASP A 2 2.00 -9.81 -9.52
N ARG A 3 1.62 -9.30 -8.34
CA ARG A 3 2.23 -8.13 -7.72
C ARG A 3 3.71 -8.34 -7.38
N ASN A 4 4.13 -9.59 -7.15
CA ASN A 4 5.51 -9.89 -6.80
C ASN A 4 6.43 -9.68 -8.01
N LYS A 5 6.00 -10.10 -9.20
CA LYS A 5 6.75 -9.87 -10.45
C LYS A 5 6.92 -8.39 -10.77
N ILE A 6 5.87 -7.58 -10.56
CA ILE A 6 5.94 -6.12 -10.77
C ILE A 6 6.93 -5.50 -9.77
N CYS A 7 6.87 -5.90 -8.48
CA CYS A 7 7.83 -5.44 -7.47
C CYS A 7 9.27 -5.84 -7.81
N GLU A 8 9.49 -7.09 -8.22
CA GLU A 8 10.81 -7.60 -8.59
C GLU A 8 11.41 -6.83 -9.76
N ALA A 9 10.61 -6.54 -10.79
CA ALA A 9 11.03 -5.72 -11.92
C ALA A 9 11.39 -4.28 -11.51
N MET A 10 10.64 -3.67 -10.58
CA MET A 10 10.99 -2.35 -10.04
C MET A 10 12.30 -2.39 -9.23
N TYR A 11 12.53 -3.43 -8.43
CA TYR A 11 13.77 -3.58 -7.66
C TYR A 11 14.99 -3.87 -8.54
N ALA A 12 14.78 -4.40 -9.75
CA ALA A 12 15.83 -4.66 -10.73
C ALA A 12 16.23 -3.43 -11.55
N LEU A 13 15.59 -2.27 -11.35
CA LEU A 13 15.92 -1.05 -12.08
C LEU A 13 17.38 -0.62 -11.85
N PRO A 14 18.10 -0.19 -12.91
CA PRO A 14 19.47 0.28 -12.79
C PRO A 14 19.54 1.53 -11.88
N GLY A 15 20.58 1.62 -11.07
CA GLY A 15 20.76 2.72 -10.11
C GLY A 15 20.03 2.53 -8.76
N GLY A 16 19.21 1.49 -8.61
CA GLY A 16 18.50 1.23 -7.36
C GLY A 16 17.52 2.35 -7.00
N VAL A 17 16.86 2.90 -8.03
CA VAL A 17 15.85 3.97 -7.91
C VAL A 17 14.73 3.54 -6.95
N VAL A 18 14.31 2.27 -7.03
CA VAL A 18 13.34 1.66 -6.12
C VAL A 18 14.02 0.58 -5.29
N VAL A 19 13.97 0.72 -3.97
CA VAL A 19 14.52 -0.24 -3.02
C VAL A 19 13.41 -0.86 -2.16
N LYS A 20 13.63 -2.10 -1.76
CA LYS A 20 12.77 -2.78 -0.80
C LYS A 20 13.04 -2.22 0.60
N ARG A 21 12.16 -1.35 1.12
CA ARG A 21 12.29 -0.80 2.47
C ARG A 21 11.23 -1.37 3.41
N ARG A 22 11.61 -1.70 4.64
CA ARG A 22 10.65 -2.07 5.68
C ARG A 22 9.87 -0.81 6.11
N LYS A 23 8.56 -0.94 6.30
CA LYS A 23 7.70 0.15 6.78
C LYS A 23 8.12 0.52 8.20
N SER A 24 8.06 1.80 8.56
CA SER A 24 8.48 2.27 9.89
C SER A 24 7.61 1.66 11.01
N GLN A 25 8.27 1.13 12.04
CA GLN A 25 7.65 0.54 13.23
C GLN A 25 6.99 1.58 14.14
N LEU A 26 7.12 2.88 13.84
CA LEU A 26 6.63 3.97 14.67
C LEU A 26 5.14 3.80 15.01
N ARG A 27 4.29 3.45 14.04
CA ARG A 27 2.86 3.26 14.27
C ARG A 27 2.57 2.11 15.24
N ALA A 28 3.28 0.99 15.08
CA ALA A 28 3.15 -0.17 15.96
C ALA A 28 3.62 0.16 17.38
N ALA A 29 4.75 0.86 17.50
CA ALA A 29 5.30 1.30 18.78
C ALA A 29 4.36 2.27 19.50
N VAL A 30 3.80 3.27 18.80
CA VAL A 30 2.86 4.23 19.39
C VAL A 30 1.61 3.53 19.93
N LEU A 31 1.01 2.61 19.15
CA LEU A 31 -0.16 1.85 19.59
C LEU A 31 0.15 1.00 20.83
N PHE A 32 1.29 0.30 20.81
CA PHE A 32 1.72 -0.52 21.93
C PHE A 32 1.93 0.32 23.20
N ILE A 33 2.68 1.42 23.11
CA ILE A 33 2.97 2.32 24.24
C ILE A 33 1.69 2.94 24.78
N ALA A 34 0.78 3.40 23.90
CA ALA A 34 -0.49 3.97 24.32
C ALA A 34 -1.35 2.95 25.08
N GLY A 35 -1.41 1.71 24.60
CA GLY A 35 -2.13 0.64 25.28
C GLY A 35 -1.53 0.28 26.64
N VAL A 36 -0.20 0.18 26.75
CA VAL A 36 0.50 -0.03 28.02
C VAL A 36 0.23 1.11 28.99
N ALA A 37 0.31 2.37 28.53
CA ALA A 37 0.05 3.54 29.35
C ALA A 37 -1.37 3.53 29.95
N LEU A 38 -2.39 3.16 29.18
CA LEU A 38 -3.76 3.02 29.69
C LEU A 38 -3.89 1.96 30.79
N VAL A 39 -3.24 0.80 30.62
CA VAL A 39 -3.25 -0.26 31.63
C VAL A 39 -2.53 0.19 32.90
N VAL A 40 -1.40 0.89 32.78
CA VAL A 40 -0.64 1.44 33.92
C VAL A 40 -1.44 2.51 34.66
N VAL A 41 -2.04 3.46 33.94
CA VAL A 41 -2.91 4.51 34.52
C VAL A 41 -4.09 3.87 35.26
N ASN A 42 -4.72 2.86 34.67
CA ASN A 42 -5.80 2.12 35.35
C ASN A 42 -5.33 1.43 36.63
N ASN A 43 -4.11 0.89 36.65
CA ASN A 43 -3.55 0.26 37.85
C ASN A 43 -3.23 1.29 38.95
N MET A 44 -2.74 2.47 38.58
CA MET A 44 -2.38 3.55 39.53
C MET A 44 -3.60 4.25 40.11
N TYR A 45 -4.55 4.64 39.27
CA TYR A 45 -5.72 5.43 39.65
C TYR A 45 -6.99 4.60 39.81
N GLY A 46 -6.86 3.27 39.79
CA GLY A 46 -7.98 2.34 39.87
C GLY A 46 -8.95 2.72 40.99
N ALA A 47 -8.44 3.01 42.18
CA ALA A 47 -9.24 3.33 43.37
C ALA A 47 -10.27 4.46 43.16
N GLU A 48 -9.99 5.40 42.26
CA GLU A 48 -10.83 6.56 41.95
C GLU A 48 -11.80 6.30 40.77
N LEU A 49 -11.59 5.22 40.02
CA LEU A 49 -12.36 4.83 38.83
C LEU A 49 -13.49 3.86 39.20
N THR A 50 -14.66 4.06 38.58
CA THR A 50 -15.77 3.10 38.67
C THR A 50 -15.39 1.77 38.02
N ASN A 51 -16.01 0.66 38.45
CA ASN A 51 -15.73 -0.67 37.88
C ASN A 51 -15.91 -0.73 36.35
N ASN A 52 -16.93 -0.04 35.83
CA ASN A 52 -17.19 0.03 34.38
C ASN A 52 -16.08 0.81 33.64
N MET A 53 -15.52 1.84 34.27
CA MET A 53 -14.46 2.63 33.67
C MET A 53 -13.12 1.89 33.72
N ARG A 54 -12.85 1.17 34.81
CA ARG A 54 -11.68 0.29 34.90
C ARG A 54 -11.68 -0.79 33.82
N SER A 55 -12.80 -1.50 33.68
CA SER A 55 -12.93 -2.55 32.68
C SER A 55 -12.83 -1.99 31.25
N ALA A 56 -13.43 -0.83 30.98
CA ALA A 56 -13.31 -0.16 29.68
C ALA A 56 -11.87 0.24 29.35
N ILE A 57 -11.14 0.83 30.29
CA ILE A 57 -9.74 1.25 30.08
C ILE A 57 -8.84 0.04 29.82
N VAL A 58 -8.99 -1.03 30.61
CA VAL A 58 -8.23 -2.27 30.41
C VAL A 58 -8.56 -2.91 29.06
N PHE A 59 -9.84 -2.91 28.67
CA PHE A 59 -10.27 -3.46 27.38
C PHE A 59 -9.68 -2.68 26.20
N ILE A 60 -9.81 -1.35 26.20
CA ILE A 60 -9.24 -0.48 25.15
C ILE A 60 -7.70 -0.60 25.14
N GLY A 61 -7.07 -0.55 26.31
CA GLY A 61 -5.62 -0.71 26.44
C GLY A 61 -5.13 -2.05 25.88
N GLY A 62 -5.83 -3.14 26.21
CA GLY A 62 -5.56 -4.48 25.70
C GLY A 62 -5.68 -4.57 24.17
N LEU A 63 -6.73 -3.98 23.59
CA LEU A 63 -6.89 -3.93 22.13
C LEU A 63 -5.77 -3.15 21.44
N LEU A 64 -5.33 -2.04 22.02
CA LEU A 64 -4.22 -1.25 21.48
C LEU A 64 -2.89 -2.01 21.55
N ILE A 65 -2.61 -2.70 22.67
CA ILE A 65 -1.43 -3.55 22.81
C ILE A 65 -1.45 -4.66 21.76
N LEU A 66 -2.55 -5.40 21.65
CA LEU A 66 -2.70 -6.50 20.69
C LEU A 66 -2.53 -5.99 19.25
N SER A 67 -3.15 -4.86 18.91
CA SER A 67 -3.02 -4.24 17.59
C SER A 67 -1.58 -3.83 17.28
N GLY A 68 -0.90 -3.22 18.24
CA GLY A 68 0.51 -2.85 18.14
C GLY A 68 1.41 -4.08 17.92
N MET A 69 1.19 -5.16 18.68
CA MET A 69 1.93 -6.41 18.54
C MET A 69 1.70 -7.08 17.18
N VAL A 70 0.45 -7.19 16.73
CA VAL A 70 0.11 -7.77 15.42
C VAL A 70 0.75 -6.96 14.29
N MET A 71 0.67 -5.62 14.34
CA MET A 71 1.33 -4.77 13.35
C MET A 71 2.86 -4.95 13.36
N ALA A 72 3.47 -5.03 14.53
CA ALA A 72 4.91 -5.26 14.66
C ALA A 72 5.30 -6.62 14.07
N ALA A 73 4.53 -7.68 14.36
CA ALA A 73 4.75 -9.02 13.81
C ALA A 73 4.63 -9.05 12.29
N ILE A 74 3.60 -8.42 11.72
CA ILE A 74 3.44 -8.29 10.26
C ILE A 74 4.63 -7.55 9.64
N GLN A 75 5.15 -6.52 10.29
CA GLN A 75 6.29 -5.77 9.74
C GLN A 75 7.65 -6.49 9.96
N LEU A 76 7.80 -7.25 11.06
CA LEU A 76 9.04 -7.96 11.41
C LEU A 76 9.17 -9.32 10.70
N PHE A 77 8.06 -10.01 10.47
CA PHE A 77 8.02 -11.36 9.89
C PHE A 77 7.29 -11.41 8.55
N GLY A 78 6.61 -10.33 8.14
CA GLY A 78 6.03 -10.23 6.81
C GLY A 78 7.11 -10.15 5.74
N SER A 79 6.94 -10.96 4.69
CA SER A 79 7.80 -10.99 3.49
C SER A 79 7.69 -9.73 2.62
N GLY A 80 6.69 -8.88 2.88
CA GLY A 80 6.36 -7.67 2.14
C GLY A 80 7.16 -6.44 2.56
N GLY A 81 8.40 -6.33 2.08
CA GLY A 81 9.03 -5.02 1.98
C GLY A 81 8.29 -4.18 0.94
N VAL A 82 8.05 -2.92 1.25
CA VAL A 82 7.29 -2.02 0.37
C VAL A 82 8.23 -1.30 -0.58
N PRO A 83 7.83 -1.09 -1.84
CA PRO A 83 8.63 -0.33 -2.78
C PRO A 83 8.85 1.11 -2.29
N PHE A 84 10.11 1.53 -2.18
CA PHE A 84 10.52 2.84 -1.70
C PHE A 84 11.41 3.52 -2.75
N HIS A 85 11.00 4.71 -3.18
CA HIS A 85 11.78 5.52 -4.10
C HIS A 85 12.92 6.20 -3.35
N LYS A 86 14.16 5.92 -3.75
CA LYS A 86 15.36 6.35 -3.04
C LYS A 86 15.54 7.87 -3.13
N ASP A 87 15.49 8.44 -4.34
CA ASP A 87 15.80 9.85 -4.56
C ASP A 87 14.74 10.81 -3.98
N LYS A 88 13.46 10.46 -4.13
CA LYS A 88 12.33 11.21 -3.58
C LYS A 88 12.03 10.91 -2.10
N HIS A 89 12.77 9.96 -1.51
CA HIS A 89 12.59 9.50 -0.13
C HIS A 89 11.13 9.14 0.26
N CYS A 90 10.36 8.55 -0.66
CA CYS A 90 8.95 8.27 -0.45
C CYS A 90 8.58 6.81 -0.75
N TYR A 91 7.51 6.34 -0.13
CA TYR A 91 6.94 5.02 -0.44
C TYR A 91 6.06 5.13 -1.69
N LEU A 92 6.12 4.15 -2.57
CA LEU A 92 5.24 4.10 -3.73
C LEU A 92 3.82 3.75 -3.29
N VAL A 93 2.86 4.49 -3.84
CA VAL A 93 1.42 4.23 -3.68
C VAL A 93 1.03 3.20 -4.72
N PHE A 94 0.39 2.12 -4.27
CA PHE A 94 -0.17 1.10 -5.16
C PHE A 94 -1.68 1.32 -5.30
N GLU A 95 -2.14 1.44 -6.54
CA GLU A 95 -3.54 1.58 -6.91
C GLU A 95 -3.89 0.53 -7.97
N GLU A 96 -5.03 -0.15 -7.80
CA GLU A 96 -5.64 -0.96 -8.84
C GLU A 96 -6.77 -0.16 -9.49
N LEU A 97 -6.64 0.00 -10.79
CA LEU A 97 -7.45 0.90 -11.58
C LEU A 97 -8.35 0.07 -12.51
N TYR A 98 -9.66 0.12 -12.28
CA TYR A 98 -10.64 -0.64 -13.07
C TYR A 98 -11.27 0.21 -14.18
N PHE A 99 -11.34 -0.36 -15.38
CA PHE A 99 -11.87 0.27 -16.57
C PHE A 99 -12.79 -0.66 -17.35
N ASP A 100 -13.68 -0.06 -18.14
CA ASP A 100 -14.56 -0.77 -19.06
C ASP A 100 -13.83 -1.14 -20.36
N ARG A 101 -14.28 -2.19 -21.07
CA ARG A 101 -13.65 -2.60 -22.34
C ARG A 101 -13.69 -1.51 -23.41
N GLY A 102 -14.67 -0.60 -23.38
CA GLY A 102 -14.80 0.47 -24.36
C GLY A 102 -13.60 1.43 -24.40
N VAL A 103 -12.89 1.60 -23.28
CA VAL A 103 -11.72 2.50 -23.17
C VAL A 103 -10.39 1.76 -23.26
N ARG A 104 -10.38 0.51 -23.75
CA ARG A 104 -9.17 -0.33 -23.84
C ARG A 104 -8.02 0.35 -24.57
N ALA A 105 -8.28 0.94 -25.72
CA ALA A 105 -7.26 1.59 -26.54
C ALA A 105 -6.62 2.77 -25.80
N ASP A 106 -7.43 3.61 -25.15
CA ASP A 106 -6.95 4.75 -24.36
C ASP A 106 -6.14 4.32 -23.14
N VAL A 107 -6.54 3.24 -22.47
CA VAL A 107 -5.81 2.68 -21.32
C VAL A 107 -4.45 2.14 -21.76
N VAL A 108 -4.42 1.33 -22.82
CA VAL A 108 -3.17 0.77 -23.37
C VAL A 108 -2.23 1.89 -23.79
N GLN A 109 -2.73 2.86 -24.55
CA GLN A 109 -1.95 3.99 -24.99
C GLN A 109 -1.43 4.81 -23.80
N SER A 110 -2.26 5.10 -22.79
CA SER A 110 -1.82 5.86 -21.61
C SER A 110 -0.74 5.13 -20.81
N VAL A 111 -0.81 3.80 -20.73
CA VAL A 111 0.21 2.98 -20.06
C VAL A 111 1.49 2.95 -20.86
N GLU A 112 1.44 2.83 -22.19
CA GLU A 112 2.62 2.83 -23.08
C GLU A 112 3.30 4.20 -23.15
N ASP A 113 2.52 5.28 -23.23
CA ASP A 113 3.02 6.66 -23.25
C ASP A 113 3.54 7.12 -21.88
N GLY A 114 3.27 6.37 -20.81
CA GLY A 114 3.64 6.77 -19.46
C GLY A 114 2.80 7.93 -18.89
N ALA A 115 1.62 8.15 -19.46
CA ALA A 115 0.76 9.30 -19.18
C ALA A 115 -0.14 9.03 -17.95
N VAL A 116 0.46 9.06 -16.75
CA VAL A 116 -0.24 8.80 -15.47
C VAL A 116 -1.46 9.71 -15.28
N ASP A 117 -1.34 11.01 -15.58
CA ASP A 117 -2.44 11.96 -15.37
C ASP A 117 -3.62 11.69 -16.31
N ARG A 118 -3.34 11.30 -17.57
CA ARG A 118 -4.36 10.86 -18.53
C ARG A 118 -5.04 9.58 -18.03
N LEU A 119 -4.27 8.60 -17.57
CA LEU A 119 -4.78 7.35 -17.03
C LEU A 119 -5.65 7.58 -15.78
N LEU A 120 -5.28 8.54 -14.93
CA LEU A 120 -6.03 8.89 -13.72
C LEU A 120 -7.36 9.59 -14.05
N GLY A 121 -7.40 10.38 -15.11
CA GLY A 121 -8.58 11.10 -15.59
C GLY A 121 -9.59 10.25 -16.36
N LEU A 122 -9.25 9.02 -16.78
CA LEU A 122 -10.18 8.13 -17.46
C LEU A 122 -11.32 7.67 -16.54
N ALA A 123 -12.52 7.54 -17.12
CA ALA A 123 -13.71 7.10 -16.40
C ALA A 123 -13.53 5.70 -15.80
N ARG A 124 -13.83 5.56 -14.51
CA ARG A 124 -13.69 4.31 -13.78
C ARG A 124 -14.89 3.41 -13.98
N ALA A 125 -14.62 2.11 -14.06
CA ALA A 125 -15.65 1.09 -14.03
C ALA A 125 -15.75 0.47 -12.63
N ASN A 126 -16.97 0.09 -12.25
CA ASN A 126 -17.19 -0.73 -11.05
C ASN A 126 -16.97 -2.23 -11.32
N VAL A 127 -16.87 -2.63 -12.58
CA VAL A 127 -16.66 -4.01 -13.02
C VAL A 127 -15.24 -4.15 -13.59
N PRO A 128 -14.44 -5.14 -13.14
CA PRO A 128 -13.04 -5.28 -13.52
C PRO A 128 -12.89 -5.95 -14.89
N ALA A 129 -13.32 -5.29 -15.97
CA ALA A 129 -13.09 -5.81 -17.33
C ALA A 129 -11.64 -5.60 -17.76
N LEU A 130 -11.09 -4.42 -17.46
CA LEU A 130 -9.70 -4.05 -17.60
C LEU A 130 -9.17 -3.58 -16.25
N THR A 131 -7.97 -4.00 -15.88
CA THR A 131 -7.31 -3.62 -14.63
C THR A 131 -5.92 -3.10 -14.91
N VAL A 132 -5.56 -1.95 -14.37
CA VAL A 132 -4.18 -1.45 -14.39
C VAL A 132 -3.60 -1.51 -12.99
N ALA A 133 -2.45 -2.18 -12.85
CA ALA A 133 -1.61 -2.06 -11.68
C ALA A 133 -0.76 -0.80 -11.81
N LEU A 134 -0.91 0.14 -10.88
CA LEU A 134 -0.17 1.39 -10.85
C LEU A 134 0.59 1.51 -9.53
N TYR A 135 1.92 1.55 -9.59
CA TYR A 135 2.78 2.01 -8.51
C TYR A 135 3.26 3.42 -8.85
N ARG A 136 3.07 4.41 -7.99
CA ARG A 136 3.49 5.79 -8.27
C ARG A 136 4.00 6.52 -7.05
N THR A 137 4.83 7.53 -7.28
CA THR A 137 5.10 8.55 -6.27
C THR A 137 3.89 9.48 -6.12
N PRO A 138 3.71 10.14 -4.96
CA PRO A 138 2.57 11.05 -4.75
C PRO A 138 2.47 12.19 -5.77
N ASP A 139 3.62 12.63 -6.31
CA ASP A 139 3.76 13.67 -7.33
C ASP A 139 3.73 13.14 -8.77
N ASN A 140 3.48 11.84 -8.99
CA ASN A 140 3.48 11.18 -10.30
C ASN A 140 4.80 11.31 -11.09
N SER A 141 5.91 11.72 -10.46
CA SER A 141 7.22 11.82 -11.13
C SER A 141 7.76 10.45 -11.51
N PHE A 142 7.51 9.45 -10.67
CA PHE A 142 7.81 8.06 -10.97
C PHE A 142 6.54 7.23 -11.01
N ALA A 143 6.41 6.37 -12.01
CA ALA A 143 5.31 5.42 -12.09
C ALA A 143 5.73 4.11 -12.77
N ALA A 144 5.29 2.98 -12.21
CA ALA A 144 5.32 1.68 -12.85
C ALA A 144 3.88 1.23 -13.12
N MET A 145 3.58 0.95 -14.38
CA MET A 145 2.22 0.69 -14.88
C MET A 145 2.17 -0.57 -15.72
N GLN A 146 1.15 -1.39 -15.50
CA GLN A 146 0.86 -2.51 -16.38
C GLN A 146 -0.64 -2.74 -16.48
N ALA A 147 -1.16 -2.83 -17.71
CA ALA A 147 -2.55 -3.14 -17.96
C ALA A 147 -2.76 -4.65 -18.12
N PHE A 148 -3.90 -5.12 -17.62
CA PHE A 148 -4.37 -6.49 -17.68
C PHE A 148 -5.81 -6.52 -18.15
N GLU A 149 -6.15 -7.52 -18.94
CA GLU A 149 -7.52 -7.86 -19.28
C GLU A 149 -7.97 -9.04 -18.43
N TYR A 150 -9.20 -8.96 -17.91
CA TYR A 150 -9.84 -10.11 -17.28
C TYR A 150 -10.60 -10.89 -18.35
N ALA A 151 -10.02 -12.03 -18.76
CA ALA A 151 -10.58 -12.91 -19.77
C ALA A 151 -10.36 -14.37 -19.36
N ASP A 152 -11.36 -15.22 -19.58
CA ASP A 152 -11.28 -16.67 -19.28
C ASP A 152 -10.92 -16.98 -17.81
N LEU A 153 -11.44 -16.18 -16.86
CA LEU A 153 -11.13 -16.28 -15.42
C LEU A 153 -9.67 -16.00 -15.05
N GLU A 154 -8.87 -15.47 -15.97
CA GLU A 154 -7.47 -15.14 -15.74
C GLU A 154 -7.15 -13.68 -16.12
N TYR A 155 -6.16 -13.11 -15.44
CA TYR A 155 -5.60 -11.80 -15.79
C TYR A 155 -4.51 -11.97 -16.83
N LYS A 156 -4.80 -11.59 -18.08
CA LYS A 156 -3.85 -11.63 -19.18
C LYS A 156 -3.19 -10.25 -19.34
N PRO A 157 -1.85 -10.16 -19.40
CA PRO A 157 -1.18 -8.86 -19.58
C PRO A 157 -1.53 -8.30 -20.96
N LEU A 158 -2.04 -7.07 -20.99
CA LEU A 158 -2.30 -6.33 -22.22
C LEU A 158 -1.10 -5.52 -22.68
N THR A 159 -0.35 -4.97 -21.72
CA THR A 159 0.88 -4.22 -21.99
C THR A 159 2.06 -4.88 -21.32
N ARG A 160 3.26 -4.54 -21.80
CA ARG A 160 4.47 -4.73 -21.01
C ARG A 160 4.41 -3.83 -19.77
N LEU A 161 5.19 -4.17 -18.75
CA LEU A 161 5.42 -3.27 -17.62
C LEU A 161 6.15 -2.04 -18.14
N ASN A 162 5.51 -0.87 -18.07
CA ASN A 162 6.13 0.40 -18.39
C ASN A 162 6.56 1.09 -17.09
N ILE A 163 7.80 1.53 -17.03
CA ILE A 163 8.36 2.23 -15.88
C ILE A 163 8.85 3.58 -16.37
N VAL A 164 8.30 4.64 -15.80
CA VAL A 164 8.56 6.02 -16.15
C VAL A 164 9.18 6.68 -14.95
N ASP A 165 10.34 7.31 -15.15
CA ASP A 165 11.00 8.13 -14.16
C ASP A 165 11.27 9.51 -14.78
N LYS A 166 10.45 10.49 -14.40
CA LYS A 166 10.61 11.90 -14.76
C LYS A 166 11.55 12.54 -13.73
N ALA A 167 12.84 12.19 -13.84
CA ALA A 167 13.92 12.84 -13.09
C ALA A 167 14.14 14.28 -13.57
#